data_AF-K5E3J6-F1
#
_entry.id   AF-K5E3J6-F1
#
_cell.length_a   1.000
_cell.length_b   1.000
_cell.length_c   1.000
_cell.angle_alpha   90.00
_cell.angle_beta   90.00
_cell.angle_gamma   90.00
#
_symmetry.space_group_name_H-M   'P 1'
#
loop_
_entity.id
_entity.type
_entity.pdbx_description
1 polymer ?
#
loop_
_entity_poly.entity_id
_entity_poly.type
_entity_poly.pdbx_seq_one_letter_code
_entity_poly.pdbx_strand_id
1 'polypeptide(L)'
;MLLLALVCLQWSAFAESPRTVEAQRWKTETLASIASKIQNASSDDERLEYSARQSWLRRWRPGHMPSAPADAPNESELMEEPVLADLQRPKSIDDDVWSAMVNLQKRLIASDTDEERKDNLRETIELAGELEQSLMDYLPADSQTLATPTGWTLAFTRYRLGRALAYRELPEVRERWPIAKPDQYQTRLVAAVQRLTDQTQGDRREFILLQDRMFRRSGKKGRALELLEANRHSIDPKWYLKKRRDLLLELGWDPPYREAARLYLQAGYVDE
;
A
#
# COMPACT_ATOMS: atom_id res chain seq x y z
N MET A 1 24.04 58.63 37.64
CA MET A 1 23.47 58.90 36.29
C MET A 1 23.37 57.58 35.55
N LEU A 2 22.24 57.41 34.86
CA LEU A 2 21.67 56.16 34.36
C LEU A 2 22.52 55.42 33.32
N LEU A 3 22.34 54.09 33.33
CA LEU A 3 22.73 53.13 32.29
C LEU A 3 22.14 53.49 30.92
N LEU A 4 22.92 53.27 29.86
CA LEU A 4 22.42 53.03 28.52
C LEU A 4 23.12 51.79 27.96
N ALA A 5 22.54 50.63 28.27
CA ALA A 5 22.83 49.39 27.58
C ALA A 5 21.94 49.33 26.33
N LEU A 6 22.52 49.54 25.16
CA LEU A 6 21.86 49.35 23.88
C LEU A 6 21.70 47.84 23.65
N VAL A 7 20.50 47.32 23.88
CA VAL A 7 20.13 45.94 23.50
C VAL A 7 19.86 45.95 21.99
N CYS A 8 20.83 45.50 21.20
CA CYS A 8 20.61 45.17 19.80
C CYS A 8 19.70 43.93 19.73
N LEU A 9 18.40 44.15 19.57
CA LEU A 9 17.45 43.13 19.11
C LEU A 9 17.86 42.71 17.70
N GLN A 10 18.56 41.58 17.59
CA GLN A 10 18.68 40.86 16.34
C GLN A 10 17.30 40.31 15.98
N TRP A 11 16.55 41.06 15.18
CA TRP A 11 15.48 40.50 14.38
C TRP A 11 16.10 39.56 13.36
N SER A 12 16.24 38.29 13.74
CA SER A 12 16.39 37.19 12.79
C SER A 12 15.06 37.08 12.03
N ALA A 13 14.89 37.89 10.99
CA ALA A 13 13.90 37.62 9.98
C ALA A 13 14.25 36.24 9.41
N PHE A 14 13.48 35.22 9.79
CA PHE A 14 13.53 33.90 9.18
C PHE A 14 13.09 34.04 7.73
N ALA A 15 13.98 34.50 6.85
CA ALA A 15 13.77 34.42 5.43
C ALA A 15 13.61 32.94 5.10
N GLU A 16 12.41 32.56 4.63
CA GLU A 16 12.18 31.23 4.08
C GLU A 16 13.27 30.95 3.04
N SER A 17 13.84 29.74 3.08
CA SER A 17 14.87 29.36 2.13
C SER A 17 14.39 29.57 0.68
N PRO A 18 15.26 29.93 -0.28
CA PRO A 18 14.86 30.11 -1.68
C PRO A 18 14.08 28.89 -2.25
N ARG A 19 14.45 27.68 -1.80
CA ARG A 19 13.76 26.43 -2.17
C ARG A 19 12.33 26.33 -1.64
N THR A 20 12.04 26.83 -0.43
CA THR A 20 10.68 26.82 0.13
C THR A 20 9.77 27.82 -0.59
N VAL A 21 10.30 28.97 -1.02
CA VAL A 21 9.56 29.95 -1.81
C VAL A 21 9.19 29.40 -3.19
N GLU A 22 10.15 28.76 -3.88
CA GLU A 22 9.90 28.09 -5.17
C GLU A 22 8.87 26.97 -5.04
N ALA A 23 8.99 26.12 -4.01
CA ALA A 23 8.05 25.05 -3.73
C ALA A 23 6.63 25.57 -3.46
N GLN A 24 6.50 26.70 -2.76
CA GLN A 24 5.22 27.33 -2.47
C GLN A 24 4.55 27.93 -3.73
N ARG A 25 5.36 28.51 -4.64
CA ARG A 25 4.88 28.96 -5.95
C ARG A 25 4.37 27.78 -6.78
N TRP A 26 5.19 26.73 -6.90
CA TRP A 26 4.83 25.48 -7.60
C TRP A 26 3.54 24.87 -7.04
N LYS A 27 3.39 24.83 -5.71
CA LYS A 27 2.18 24.33 -5.05
C LYS A 27 0.94 25.11 -5.49
N THR A 28 1.01 26.44 -5.49
CA THR A 28 -0.11 27.32 -5.87
C THR A 28 -0.53 27.07 -7.33
N GLU A 29 0.43 27.04 -8.25
CA GLU A 29 0.19 26.79 -9.68
C GLU A 29 -0.41 25.40 -9.91
N THR A 30 0.14 24.38 -9.24
CA THR A 30 -0.33 23.00 -9.33
C THR A 30 -1.76 22.85 -8.78
N LEU A 31 -2.07 23.52 -7.66
CA LEU A 31 -3.43 23.51 -7.10
C LEU A 31 -4.46 24.15 -8.05
N ALA A 32 -4.10 25.23 -8.74
CA ALA A 32 -4.96 25.87 -9.74
C ALA A 32 -5.20 24.93 -10.94
N SER A 33 -4.14 24.28 -11.44
CA SER A 33 -4.24 23.27 -12.51
C SER A 33 -5.13 22.10 -12.11
N ILE A 34 -4.97 21.56 -10.89
CA ILE A 34 -5.81 20.47 -10.38
C ILE A 34 -7.27 20.92 -10.24
N ALA A 35 -7.53 22.14 -9.75
CA ALA A 35 -8.90 22.65 -9.64
C ALA A 35 -9.62 22.70 -11.00
N SER A 36 -8.92 23.14 -12.05
CA SER A 36 -9.45 23.09 -13.42
C SER A 36 -9.76 21.66 -13.88
N LYS A 37 -8.87 20.70 -13.56
CA LYS A 37 -9.09 19.28 -13.89
C LYS A 37 -10.27 18.66 -13.15
N ILE A 38 -10.55 19.08 -11.91
CA ILE A 38 -11.75 18.65 -11.16
C ILE A 38 -13.02 19.18 -11.84
N GLN A 39 -13.03 20.45 -12.24
CA GLN A 39 -14.17 21.09 -12.90
C GLN A 39 -14.47 20.46 -14.26
N ASN A 40 -13.42 20.11 -15.00
CA ASN A 40 -13.51 19.56 -16.35
C ASN A 40 -13.47 18.01 -16.38
N ALA A 41 -13.61 17.35 -15.23
CA ALA A 41 -13.52 15.89 -15.15
C ALA A 41 -14.64 15.21 -15.97
N SER A 42 -14.25 14.27 -16.83
CA SER A 42 -15.15 13.51 -17.71
C SER A 42 -15.97 12.44 -16.99
N SER A 43 -15.58 12.10 -15.76
CA SER A 43 -16.21 11.08 -14.94
C SER A 43 -16.05 11.37 -13.45
N ASP A 44 -16.86 10.71 -12.63
CA ASP A 44 -16.74 10.78 -11.17
C ASP A 44 -15.42 10.18 -10.69
N ASP A 45 -14.93 9.11 -11.33
CA ASP A 45 -13.66 8.49 -10.95
C ASP A 45 -12.46 9.42 -11.21
N GLU A 46 -12.45 10.11 -12.35
CA GLU A 46 -11.45 11.15 -12.65
C GLU A 46 -11.54 12.32 -11.66
N ARG A 47 -12.75 12.75 -11.32
CA ARG A 47 -12.97 13.81 -10.33
C ARG A 47 -12.44 13.42 -8.96
N LEU A 48 -12.67 12.18 -8.52
CA LEU A 48 -12.19 11.65 -7.25
C LEU A 48 -10.65 11.58 -7.21
N GLU A 49 -10.02 11.17 -8.32
CA GLU A 49 -8.57 11.15 -8.44
C GLU A 49 -7.96 12.55 -8.28
N TYR A 50 -8.47 13.55 -9.00
CA TYR A 50 -7.96 14.91 -8.85
C TYR A 50 -8.32 15.56 -7.51
N SER A 51 -9.46 15.21 -6.92
CA SER A 51 -9.83 15.64 -5.57
C SER A 51 -8.86 15.09 -4.52
N ALA A 52 -8.46 13.82 -4.64
CA ALA A 52 -7.44 13.22 -3.78
C ALA A 52 -6.09 13.94 -3.90
N ARG A 53 -5.65 14.25 -5.14
CA ARG A 53 -4.44 15.05 -5.37
C ARG A 53 -4.52 16.44 -4.73
N GLN A 54 -5.64 17.14 -4.92
CA GLN A 54 -5.86 18.46 -4.32
C GLN A 54 -5.81 18.40 -2.79
N SER A 55 -6.49 17.40 -2.22
CA SER A 55 -6.57 17.14 -0.79
C SER A 55 -5.18 16.97 -0.17
N TRP A 56 -4.36 16.08 -0.73
CA TRP A 56 -2.99 15.86 -0.28
C TRP A 56 -2.16 17.15 -0.37
N LEU A 57 -2.16 17.78 -1.55
CA LEU A 57 -1.29 18.92 -1.84
C LEU A 57 -1.63 20.13 -0.98
N ARG A 58 -2.90 20.34 -0.62
CA ARG A 58 -3.31 21.38 0.33
C ARG A 58 -2.67 21.19 1.70
N ARG A 59 -2.61 19.94 2.20
CA ARG A 59 -2.05 19.61 3.51
C ARG A 59 -0.53 19.65 3.54
N TRP A 60 0.16 19.27 2.46
CA TRP A 60 1.62 19.34 2.39
C TRP A 60 2.10 20.79 2.54
N ARG A 61 3.06 21.01 3.45
CA ARG A 61 3.74 22.30 3.63
C ARG A 61 5.22 22.11 3.26
N PRO A 62 5.77 22.90 2.32
CA PRO A 62 7.17 22.76 1.93
C PRO A 62 8.11 22.73 3.14
N GLY A 63 8.98 21.71 3.19
CA GLY A 63 9.97 21.54 4.26
C GLY A 63 9.43 20.95 5.57
N HIS A 64 8.14 20.61 5.62
CA HIS A 64 7.46 20.07 6.80
C HIS A 64 6.75 18.74 6.51
N MET A 65 7.24 17.96 5.55
CA MET A 65 6.74 16.61 5.33
C MET A 65 7.06 15.73 6.55
N PRO A 66 6.08 14.99 7.09
CA PRO A 66 6.31 14.15 8.26
C PRO A 66 7.23 12.97 7.93
N SER A 67 8.03 12.53 8.91
CA SER A 67 8.68 11.22 8.88
C SER A 67 7.65 10.09 8.96
N ALA A 68 8.11 8.84 8.91
CA ALA A 68 7.27 7.73 9.32
C ALA A 68 6.86 7.90 10.80
N PRO A 69 5.66 7.46 11.20
CA PRO A 69 5.30 7.40 12.61
C PRO A 69 6.27 6.49 13.37
N ALA A 70 6.64 6.87 14.60
CA ALA A 70 7.59 6.11 15.41
C ALA A 70 6.98 4.81 15.98
N ASP A 71 5.66 4.74 16.03
CA ASP A 71 4.83 3.62 16.47
C ASP A 71 4.40 2.71 15.31
N ALA A 72 4.90 2.93 14.09
CA ALA A 72 4.54 2.13 12.92
C ALA A 72 5.49 0.93 12.73
N PRO A 73 4.97 -0.26 12.34
CA PRO A 73 3.55 -0.57 12.26
C PRO A 73 2.94 -0.77 13.66
N ASN A 74 1.75 -0.23 13.89
CA ASN A 74 0.98 -0.48 15.09
C ASN A 74 0.33 -1.86 14.98
N GLU A 75 1.10 -2.89 15.33
CA GLU A 75 0.68 -4.30 15.24
C GLU A 75 -0.58 -4.61 16.04
N SER A 76 -0.86 -3.85 17.12
CA SER A 76 -2.06 -4.05 17.93
C SER A 76 -3.38 -3.75 17.20
N GLU A 77 -3.32 -3.01 16.09
CA GLU A 77 -4.47 -2.68 15.25
C GLU A 77 -4.58 -3.60 14.02
N LEU A 78 -3.71 -4.59 13.89
CA LEU A 78 -3.65 -5.51 12.75
C LEU A 78 -3.98 -6.92 13.19
N MET A 79 -4.72 -7.63 12.35
CA MET A 79 -4.90 -9.07 12.52
C MET A 79 -3.62 -9.79 12.11
N GLU A 80 -3.03 -10.58 13.00
CA GLU A 80 -2.00 -11.55 12.64
C GLU A 80 -2.65 -12.73 11.92
N GLU A 81 -2.00 -13.28 10.90
CA GLU A 81 -2.57 -14.38 10.12
C GLU A 81 -2.78 -15.63 10.99
N PRO A 82 -4.02 -16.16 11.09
CA PRO A 82 -4.24 -17.43 11.75
C PRO A 82 -3.65 -18.59 10.95
N VAL A 83 -2.90 -19.44 11.63
CA VAL A 83 -2.31 -20.67 11.07
C VAL A 83 -3.27 -21.83 11.31
N LEU A 84 -3.72 -22.49 10.24
CA LEU A 84 -4.68 -23.60 10.30
C LEU A 84 -4.22 -24.73 11.21
N ALA A 85 -2.91 -24.98 11.31
CA ALA A 85 -2.35 -26.00 12.19
C ALA A 85 -2.69 -25.77 13.67
N ASP A 86 -2.87 -24.51 14.06
CA ASP A 86 -3.14 -24.10 15.44
C ASP A 86 -4.65 -23.94 15.71
N LEU A 87 -5.47 -24.05 14.67
CA LEU A 87 -6.92 -23.93 14.76
C LEU A 87 -7.58 -25.29 15.00
N GLN A 88 -8.72 -25.26 15.69
CA GLN A 88 -9.57 -26.43 15.80
C GLN A 88 -10.21 -26.75 14.45
N ARG A 89 -9.96 -27.96 13.92
CA ARG A 89 -10.62 -28.46 12.71
C ARG A 89 -12.14 -28.45 12.89
N PRO A 90 -12.91 -27.86 11.95
CA PRO A 90 -14.36 -28.01 11.91
C PRO A 90 -14.76 -29.48 11.74
N LYS A 91 -15.71 -29.97 12.55
CA LYS A 91 -16.16 -31.37 12.52
C LYS A 91 -16.72 -31.82 11.17
N SER A 92 -17.17 -30.88 10.33
CA SER A 92 -17.72 -31.13 9.00
C SER A 92 -16.66 -31.38 7.92
N ILE A 93 -15.38 -31.21 8.23
CA ILE A 93 -14.26 -31.34 7.28
C ILE A 93 -13.48 -32.58 7.68
N ASP A 94 -13.22 -33.49 6.74
CA ASP A 94 -12.44 -34.70 6.99
C ASP A 94 -10.99 -34.40 7.41
N ASP A 95 -10.38 -35.31 8.18
CA ASP A 95 -9.05 -35.12 8.77
C ASP A 95 -7.95 -34.98 7.72
N ASP A 96 -8.06 -35.74 6.62
CA ASP A 96 -7.14 -35.72 5.49
C ASP A 96 -7.24 -34.40 4.70
N VAL A 97 -8.47 -33.92 4.45
CA VAL A 97 -8.73 -32.63 3.79
C VAL A 97 -8.17 -31.48 4.62
N TRP A 98 -8.43 -31.47 5.93
CA TRP A 98 -7.88 -30.45 6.83
C TRP A 98 -6.34 -30.46 6.82
N SER A 99 -5.75 -31.66 6.92
CA SER A 99 -4.28 -31.83 6.88
C SER A 99 -3.68 -31.34 5.56
N ALA A 100 -4.37 -31.55 4.43
CA ALA A 100 -3.94 -31.03 3.14
C ALA A 100 -3.95 -29.49 3.11
N MET A 101 -5.00 -28.84 3.61
CA MET A 101 -5.07 -27.37 3.70
C MET A 101 -3.98 -26.80 4.63
N VAL A 102 -3.73 -27.44 5.77
CA VAL A 102 -2.63 -27.07 6.68
C VAL A 102 -1.28 -27.12 5.96
N ASN A 103 -1.02 -28.20 5.21
CA ASN A 103 0.22 -28.35 4.46
C ASN A 103 0.37 -27.30 3.34
N LEU A 104 -0.72 -26.99 2.63
CA LEU A 104 -0.75 -25.94 1.62
C LEU A 104 -0.44 -24.57 2.24
N GLN A 105 -1.07 -24.20 3.35
CA GLN A 105 -0.79 -22.93 4.03
C GLN A 105 0.66 -22.85 4.51
N LYS A 106 1.18 -23.92 5.11
CA LYS A 106 2.57 -23.97 5.57
C LYS A 106 3.56 -23.74 4.43
N ARG A 107 3.35 -24.39 3.29
CA ARG A 107 4.19 -24.19 2.09
C ARG A 107 4.02 -22.78 1.52
N LEU A 108 2.79 -22.25 1.49
CA LEU A 108 2.51 -20.90 1.00
C LEU A 108 3.28 -19.86 1.83
N ILE A 109 3.19 -19.94 3.16
CA ILE A 109 3.91 -19.05 4.08
C ILE A 109 5.43 -19.15 3.86
N ALA A 110 5.96 -20.37 3.73
CA ALA A 110 7.38 -20.58 3.49
C ALA A 110 7.87 -20.02 2.14
N SER A 111 7.02 -20.04 1.10
CA SER A 111 7.36 -19.50 -0.23
C SER A 111 7.34 -17.98 -0.31
N ASP A 112 6.61 -17.30 0.59
CA ASP A 112 6.21 -15.90 0.46
C ASP A 112 6.87 -14.98 1.52
N THR A 113 8.17 -15.16 1.70
CA THR A 113 9.03 -14.37 2.61
C THR A 113 9.38 -13.00 2.01
N ASP A 114 9.80 -12.03 2.83
CA ASP A 114 10.12 -10.70 2.32
C ASP A 114 11.31 -10.71 1.35
N GLU A 115 12.27 -11.62 1.57
CA GLU A 115 13.49 -11.78 0.79
C GLU A 115 13.24 -12.48 -0.56
N GLU A 116 12.45 -13.57 -0.57
CA GLU A 116 12.36 -14.47 -1.74
C GLU A 116 11.04 -14.31 -2.52
N ARG A 117 10.08 -13.54 -2.01
CA ARG A 117 8.73 -13.42 -2.61
C ARG A 117 8.71 -13.07 -4.10
N LYS A 118 9.66 -12.27 -4.59
CA LYS A 118 9.71 -11.92 -6.03
C LYS A 118 10.22 -13.07 -6.90
N ASP A 119 11.00 -13.97 -6.34
CA ASP A 119 11.57 -15.11 -7.06
C ASP A 119 10.64 -16.34 -7.00
N ASN A 120 9.87 -16.47 -5.91
CA ASN A 120 8.94 -17.59 -5.69
C ASN A 120 7.53 -17.35 -6.24
N LEU A 121 7.30 -16.28 -7.02
CA LEU A 121 5.96 -15.89 -7.48
C LEU A 121 5.16 -17.00 -8.15
N ARG A 122 5.81 -17.91 -8.89
CA ARG A 122 5.13 -19.05 -9.54
C ARG A 122 4.53 -19.99 -8.50
N GLU A 123 5.34 -20.42 -7.54
CA GLU A 123 4.92 -21.31 -6.47
C GLU A 123 3.88 -20.63 -5.58
N THR A 124 4.07 -19.36 -5.20
CA THR A 124 3.09 -18.61 -4.41
C THR A 124 1.73 -18.51 -5.11
N ILE A 125 1.70 -18.27 -6.43
CA ILE A 125 0.46 -18.18 -7.20
C ILE A 125 -0.26 -19.53 -7.29
N GLU A 126 0.48 -20.63 -7.39
CA GLU A 126 -0.05 -21.99 -7.42
C GLU A 126 -0.61 -22.38 -6.05
N LEU A 127 0.22 -22.31 -5.01
CA LEU A 127 -0.15 -22.65 -3.64
C LEU A 127 -1.32 -21.82 -3.11
N ALA A 128 -1.31 -20.49 -3.34
CA ALA A 128 -2.41 -19.64 -2.88
C ALA A 128 -3.70 -19.91 -3.66
N GLY A 129 -3.61 -20.28 -4.95
CA GLY A 129 -4.77 -20.66 -5.75
C GLY A 129 -5.39 -21.98 -5.28
N GLU A 130 -4.56 -23.00 -5.04
CA GLU A 130 -5.01 -24.29 -4.52
C GLU A 130 -5.60 -24.17 -3.11
N LEU A 131 -4.93 -23.42 -2.22
CA LEU A 131 -5.41 -23.20 -0.87
C LEU A 131 -6.72 -22.39 -0.87
N GLU A 132 -6.83 -21.33 -1.66
CA GLU A 132 -8.08 -20.56 -1.78
C GLU A 132 -9.24 -21.46 -2.20
N GLN A 133 -9.04 -22.28 -3.24
CA GLN A 133 -10.06 -23.17 -3.76
C GLN A 133 -10.47 -24.21 -2.69
N SER A 134 -9.49 -24.85 -2.04
CA SER A 134 -9.78 -25.84 -0.98
C SER A 134 -10.51 -25.22 0.22
N LEU A 135 -10.11 -24.02 0.65
CA LEU A 135 -10.82 -23.33 1.73
C LEU A 135 -12.26 -23.00 1.33
N MET A 136 -12.50 -22.57 0.08
CA MET A 136 -13.84 -22.27 -0.40
C MET A 136 -14.73 -23.51 -0.52
N ASP A 137 -14.18 -24.64 -0.96
CA ASP A 137 -14.94 -25.86 -1.21
C ASP A 137 -15.33 -26.58 0.08
N TYR A 138 -14.48 -26.52 1.11
CA TYR A 138 -14.66 -27.31 2.32
C TYR A 138 -15.03 -26.52 3.58
N LEU A 139 -14.73 -25.22 3.67
CA LEU A 139 -15.18 -24.43 4.83
C LEU A 139 -16.68 -24.11 4.70
N PRO A 140 -17.45 -24.28 5.78
CA PRO A 140 -18.81 -23.73 5.87
C PRO A 140 -18.83 -22.22 5.60
N ALA A 141 -19.90 -21.72 4.96
CA ALA A 141 -19.97 -20.33 4.50
C ALA A 141 -19.81 -19.28 5.63
N ASP A 142 -20.33 -19.57 6.82
CA ASP A 142 -20.16 -18.74 8.03
C ASP A 142 -18.69 -18.66 8.49
N SER A 143 -17.95 -19.76 8.31
CA SER A 143 -16.52 -19.90 8.62
C SER A 143 -15.59 -19.28 7.56
N GLN A 144 -16.14 -18.77 6.45
CA GLN A 144 -15.39 -18.03 5.43
C GLN A 144 -15.39 -16.51 5.71
N THR A 145 -16.18 -16.04 6.67
CA THR A 145 -16.26 -14.61 7.02
C THR A 145 -15.15 -14.18 7.98
N LEU A 146 -14.81 -12.89 8.00
CA LEU A 146 -13.82 -12.32 8.95
C LEU A 146 -14.26 -12.37 10.42
N ALA A 147 -15.44 -12.92 10.72
CA ALA A 147 -15.86 -13.22 12.10
C ALA A 147 -15.14 -14.45 12.69
N THR A 148 -14.41 -15.20 11.86
CA THR A 148 -13.75 -16.45 12.26
C THR A 148 -12.26 -16.46 11.89
N PRO A 149 -11.40 -17.17 12.64
CA PRO A 149 -9.98 -17.33 12.28
C PRO A 149 -9.77 -17.96 10.90
N THR A 150 -10.61 -18.93 10.50
CA THR A 150 -10.53 -19.55 9.16
C THR A 150 -10.86 -18.58 8.03
N GLY A 151 -11.81 -17.66 8.24
CA GLY A 151 -12.10 -16.61 7.27
C GLY A 151 -10.94 -15.62 7.13
N TRP A 152 -10.24 -15.32 8.22
CA TRP A 152 -9.00 -14.55 8.17
C TRP A 152 -7.89 -15.28 7.40
N THR A 153 -7.69 -16.58 7.61
CA THR A 153 -6.77 -17.39 6.78
C THR A 153 -7.11 -17.28 5.28
N LEU A 154 -8.39 -17.36 4.93
CA LEU A 154 -8.83 -17.19 3.54
C LEU A 154 -8.51 -15.79 2.99
N ALA A 155 -8.73 -14.74 3.78
CA ALA A 155 -8.41 -13.37 3.37
C ALA A 155 -6.91 -13.17 3.16
N PHE A 156 -6.07 -13.68 4.07
CA PHE A 156 -4.61 -13.67 3.90
C PHE A 156 -4.14 -14.47 2.68
N THR A 157 -4.78 -15.60 2.40
CA THR A 157 -4.51 -16.39 1.19
C THR A 157 -4.83 -15.60 -0.08
N ARG A 158 -6.00 -14.97 -0.14
CA ARG A 158 -6.41 -14.10 -1.26
C ARG A 158 -5.50 -12.89 -1.44
N TYR A 159 -5.07 -12.28 -0.34
CA TYR A 159 -4.09 -11.19 -0.37
C TYR A 159 -2.77 -11.62 -1.01
N ARG A 160 -2.23 -12.78 -0.61
CA ARG A 160 -0.99 -13.33 -1.21
C ARG A 160 -1.15 -13.62 -2.68
N LEU A 161 -2.26 -14.24 -3.09
CA LEU A 161 -2.55 -14.49 -4.50
C LEU A 161 -2.61 -13.17 -5.30
N GLY A 162 -3.38 -12.19 -4.82
CA GLY A 162 -3.51 -10.89 -5.48
C GLY A 162 -2.17 -10.14 -5.57
N ARG A 163 -1.38 -10.14 -4.49
CA ARG A 163 -0.05 -9.54 -4.44
C ARG A 163 0.92 -10.23 -5.40
N ALA A 164 1.01 -11.55 -5.37
CA ALA A 164 1.91 -12.31 -6.22
C ALA A 164 1.55 -12.13 -7.71
N LEU A 165 0.26 -12.14 -8.05
CA LEU A 165 -0.20 -11.77 -9.38
C LEU A 165 0.27 -10.35 -9.73
N ALA A 166 -0.03 -9.34 -8.91
CA ALA A 166 0.35 -7.95 -9.19
C ALA A 166 1.87 -7.71 -9.30
N TYR A 167 2.69 -8.52 -8.62
CA TYR A 167 4.15 -8.47 -8.71
C TYR A 167 4.69 -9.02 -10.03
N ARG A 168 3.90 -9.83 -10.76
CA ARG A 168 4.27 -10.26 -12.12
C ARG A 168 4.46 -9.10 -13.10
N GLU A 169 3.89 -7.93 -12.80
CA GLU A 169 4.05 -6.74 -13.63
C GLU A 169 5.29 -5.91 -13.33
N LEU A 170 6.05 -6.25 -12.27
CA LEU A 170 7.32 -5.59 -12.00
C LEU A 170 8.26 -5.76 -13.20
N PRO A 171 9.00 -4.71 -13.62
CA PRO A 171 9.84 -4.77 -14.82
C PRO A 171 10.78 -5.98 -14.83
N GLU A 172 11.49 -6.22 -13.72
CA GLU A 172 12.44 -7.31 -13.54
C GLU A 172 11.78 -8.71 -13.58
N VAL A 173 10.49 -8.80 -13.22
CA VAL A 173 9.73 -10.04 -13.31
C VAL A 173 9.20 -10.24 -14.72
N ARG A 174 8.70 -9.18 -15.38
CA ARG A 174 8.20 -9.25 -16.75
C ARG A 174 9.28 -9.62 -17.75
N GLU A 175 10.50 -9.15 -17.52
CA GLU A 175 11.66 -9.49 -18.35
C GLU A 175 11.99 -10.99 -18.26
N ARG A 176 12.07 -11.54 -17.03
CA ARG A 176 12.36 -12.97 -16.80
C ARG A 176 11.17 -13.88 -17.12
N TRP A 177 9.95 -13.42 -16.89
CA TRP A 177 8.71 -14.18 -17.03
C TRP A 177 7.60 -13.34 -17.68
N PRO A 178 7.63 -13.20 -19.02
CA PRO A 178 6.65 -12.41 -19.75
C PRO A 178 5.20 -12.87 -19.55
N ILE A 179 4.27 -11.92 -19.58
CA ILE A 179 2.82 -12.18 -19.54
C ILE A 179 2.35 -12.49 -20.96
N ALA A 180 2.23 -13.78 -21.30
CA ALA A 180 1.87 -14.23 -22.64
C ALA A 180 0.41 -13.92 -23.05
N LYS A 181 -0.51 -13.89 -22.08
CA LYS A 181 -1.94 -13.64 -22.31
C LYS A 181 -2.43 -12.48 -21.42
N PRO A 182 -2.21 -11.21 -21.83
CA PRO A 182 -2.47 -10.04 -20.99
C PRO A 182 -3.91 -9.95 -20.48
N ASP A 183 -4.91 -10.21 -21.34
CA ASP A 183 -6.31 -10.10 -20.96
C ASP A 183 -6.71 -11.15 -19.91
N GLN A 184 -6.31 -12.42 -20.12
CA GLN A 184 -6.58 -13.49 -19.16
C GLN A 184 -5.88 -13.23 -17.81
N TYR A 185 -4.66 -12.73 -17.86
CA TYR A 185 -3.92 -12.34 -16.67
C TYR A 185 -4.62 -11.19 -15.93
N GLN A 186 -5.07 -10.17 -16.66
CA GLN A 186 -5.81 -9.05 -16.10
C GLN A 186 -7.11 -9.51 -15.44
N THR A 187 -7.90 -10.35 -16.10
CA THR A 187 -9.12 -10.95 -15.53
C THR A 187 -8.81 -11.71 -14.25
N ARG A 188 -7.75 -12.52 -14.24
CA ARG A 188 -7.36 -13.30 -13.05
C ARG A 188 -6.97 -12.40 -11.88
N LEU A 189 -6.16 -11.37 -12.12
CA LEU A 189 -5.75 -10.42 -11.08
C LEU A 189 -6.94 -9.64 -10.52
N VAL A 190 -7.80 -9.09 -11.39
CA VAL A 190 -9.00 -8.36 -10.96
C VAL A 190 -9.92 -9.27 -10.15
N ALA A 191 -10.15 -10.50 -10.58
CA ALA A 191 -10.99 -11.45 -9.86
C ALA A 191 -10.43 -11.79 -8.47
N ALA A 192 -9.11 -12.02 -8.35
CA ALA A 192 -8.48 -12.30 -7.06
C ALA A 192 -8.61 -11.11 -6.08
N VAL A 193 -8.37 -9.89 -6.56
CA VAL A 193 -8.55 -8.67 -5.74
C VAL A 193 -10.01 -8.47 -5.35
N GLN A 194 -10.94 -8.65 -6.30
CA GLN A 194 -12.37 -8.48 -6.02
C GLN A 194 -12.87 -9.44 -4.94
N ARG A 195 -12.47 -10.72 -4.98
CA ARG A 195 -12.83 -11.70 -3.93
C ARG A 195 -12.31 -11.30 -2.56
N LEU A 196 -11.12 -10.71 -2.47
CA LEU A 196 -10.61 -10.16 -1.22
C LEU A 196 -11.48 -8.99 -0.76
N THR A 197 -11.71 -8.01 -1.63
CA THR A 197 -12.51 -6.81 -1.33
C THR A 197 -13.93 -7.14 -0.88
N ASP A 198 -14.57 -8.12 -1.53
CA ASP A 198 -15.91 -8.57 -1.19
C ASP A 198 -15.95 -9.21 0.20
N GLN A 199 -14.97 -10.04 0.52
CA GLN A 199 -14.85 -10.69 1.83
C GLN A 199 -14.57 -9.68 2.95
N THR A 200 -13.74 -8.67 2.67
CA THR A 200 -13.34 -7.64 3.64
C THR A 200 -14.32 -6.48 3.73
N GLN A 201 -15.31 -6.42 2.84
CA GLN A 201 -16.27 -5.33 2.70
C GLN A 201 -15.59 -3.96 2.50
N GLY A 202 -14.49 -3.95 1.74
CA GLY A 202 -13.70 -2.75 1.43
C GLY A 202 -12.25 -2.84 1.89
N ASP A 203 -11.61 -1.68 2.01
CA ASP A 203 -10.18 -1.59 2.31
C ASP A 203 -9.88 -1.98 3.77
N ARG A 204 -8.82 -2.77 3.95
CA ARG A 204 -8.32 -3.23 5.24
C ARG A 204 -6.87 -2.87 5.40
N ARG A 205 -6.47 -2.49 6.62
CA ARG A 205 -5.12 -2.04 6.95
C ARG A 205 -4.09 -3.12 6.65
N GLU A 206 -4.46 -4.37 6.91
CA GLU A 206 -3.68 -5.59 6.67
C GLU A 206 -3.31 -5.77 5.19
N PHE A 207 -4.14 -5.26 4.28
CA PHE A 207 -4.04 -5.52 2.84
C PHE A 207 -3.81 -4.25 2.00
N ILE A 208 -3.55 -3.11 2.66
CA ILE A 208 -3.55 -1.79 2.03
C ILE A 208 -2.50 -1.64 0.93
N LEU A 209 -1.39 -2.37 1.03
CA LEU A 209 -0.31 -2.31 0.04
C LEU A 209 -0.69 -2.95 -1.30
N LEU A 210 -1.62 -3.91 -1.30
CA LEU A 210 -2.19 -4.44 -2.54
C LEU A 210 -3.13 -3.39 -3.15
N GLN A 211 -3.96 -2.73 -2.34
CA GLN A 211 -4.85 -1.69 -2.84
C GLN A 211 -4.08 -0.47 -3.39
N ASP A 212 -2.99 -0.04 -2.74
CA ASP A 212 -2.02 0.95 -3.27
C ASP A 212 -1.55 0.57 -4.68
N ARG A 213 -1.11 -0.68 -4.85
CA ARG A 213 -0.66 -1.21 -6.14
C ARG A 213 -1.79 -1.16 -7.17
N MET A 214 -3.01 -1.54 -6.81
CA MET A 214 -4.16 -1.54 -7.72
C MET A 214 -4.59 -0.13 -8.13
N PHE A 215 -4.53 0.85 -7.24
CA PHE A 215 -4.74 2.25 -7.60
C PHE A 215 -3.65 2.77 -8.54
N ARG A 216 -2.38 2.47 -8.29
CA ARG A 216 -1.29 2.86 -9.20
C ARG A 216 -1.43 2.26 -10.59
N ARG A 217 -1.79 0.97 -10.67
CA ARG A 217 -2.05 0.27 -11.95
C ARG A 217 -3.18 0.92 -12.76
N SER A 218 -4.21 1.43 -12.09
CA SER A 218 -5.34 2.10 -12.72
C SER A 218 -5.12 3.61 -12.92
N GLY A 219 -3.90 4.12 -12.69
CA GLY A 219 -3.57 5.55 -12.85
C GLY A 219 -4.07 6.45 -11.73
N LYS A 220 -4.65 5.89 -10.67
CA LYS A 220 -5.27 6.59 -9.53
C LYS A 220 -4.25 6.95 -8.45
N LYS A 221 -3.17 7.62 -8.84
CA LYS A 221 -1.99 7.89 -8.00
C LYS A 221 -2.28 8.84 -6.83
N GLY A 222 -3.18 9.80 -7.01
CA GLY A 222 -3.65 10.67 -5.93
C GLY A 222 -4.42 9.90 -4.87
N ARG A 223 -5.31 8.99 -5.31
CA ARG A 223 -6.02 8.08 -4.39
C ARG A 223 -5.07 7.12 -3.68
N ALA A 224 -4.08 6.57 -4.38
CA ALA A 224 -3.03 5.76 -3.78
C ALA A 224 -2.24 6.53 -2.69
N LEU A 225 -1.91 7.79 -2.96
CA LEU A 225 -1.21 8.65 -2.00
C LEU A 225 -2.07 8.95 -0.76
N GLU A 226 -3.34 9.32 -0.93
CA GLU A 226 -4.25 9.50 0.22
C GLU A 226 -4.42 8.21 1.02
N LEU A 227 -4.58 7.07 0.35
CA LEU A 227 -4.69 5.74 0.98
C LEU A 227 -3.45 5.44 1.83
N LEU A 228 -2.27 5.69 1.28
CA LEU A 228 -1.00 5.46 1.96
C LEU A 228 -0.87 6.35 3.20
N GLU A 229 -1.20 7.63 3.10
CA GLU A 229 -1.15 8.57 4.23
C GLU A 229 -2.14 8.21 5.34
N ALA A 230 -3.36 7.80 4.96
CA ALA A 230 -4.40 7.39 5.92
C ALA A 230 -4.03 6.13 6.70
N ASN A 231 -3.17 5.28 6.14
CA ASN A 231 -2.76 3.99 6.71
C ASN A 231 -1.28 3.96 7.12
N ARG A 232 -0.62 5.12 7.26
CA ARG A 232 0.81 5.19 7.59
C ARG A 232 1.21 4.49 8.91
N HIS A 233 0.27 4.34 9.85
CA HIS A 233 0.51 3.64 11.12
C HIS A 233 0.40 2.11 10.98
N SER A 234 -0.20 1.59 9.91
CA SER A 234 -0.32 0.14 9.68
C SER A 234 0.72 -0.42 8.71
N ILE A 235 1.67 0.41 8.28
CA ILE A 235 2.64 0.04 7.25
C ILE A 235 4.03 0.18 7.86
N ASP A 236 4.88 -0.80 7.61
CA ASP A 236 6.28 -0.73 7.96
C ASP A 236 6.93 0.60 7.46
N PRO A 237 7.69 1.31 8.31
CA PRO A 237 8.29 2.60 7.98
C PRO A 237 9.09 2.63 6.67
N LYS A 238 9.87 1.59 6.36
CA LYS A 238 10.65 1.50 5.12
C LYS A 238 9.70 1.52 3.93
N TRP A 239 8.67 0.67 3.97
CA TRP A 239 7.72 0.56 2.86
C TRP A 239 6.83 1.79 2.71
N TYR A 240 6.38 2.40 3.81
CA TYR A 240 5.61 3.66 3.76
C TYR A 240 6.43 4.78 3.10
N LEU A 241 7.65 5.02 3.57
CA LEU A 241 8.48 6.11 3.05
C LEU A 241 8.86 5.88 1.59
N LYS A 242 9.26 4.65 1.23
CA LYS A 242 9.58 4.29 -0.16
C LYS A 242 8.40 4.54 -1.08
N LYS A 243 7.21 4.04 -0.73
CA LYS A 243 6.00 4.16 -1.56
C LYS A 243 5.54 5.61 -1.71
N ARG A 244 5.62 6.41 -0.64
CA ARG A 244 5.28 7.83 -0.68
C ARG A 244 6.19 8.59 -1.64
N ARG A 245 7.50 8.35 -1.53
CA ARG A 245 8.50 8.92 -2.44
C ARG A 245 8.21 8.52 -3.89
N ASP A 246 8.04 7.23 -4.15
CA ASP A 246 7.80 6.71 -5.50
C ASP A 246 6.50 7.27 -6.10
N LEU A 247 5.43 7.40 -5.32
CA LEU A 247 4.17 8.01 -5.77
C LEU A 247 4.31 9.49 -6.13
N LEU A 248 5.05 10.26 -5.32
CA LEU A 248 5.31 11.67 -5.61
C LEU A 248 6.13 11.85 -6.89
N LEU A 249 7.09 10.96 -7.14
CA LEU A 249 7.82 10.90 -8.41
C LEU A 249 6.88 10.56 -9.57
N GLU A 250 6.05 9.55 -9.41
CA GLU A 250 5.08 9.11 -10.43
C GLU A 250 4.01 10.17 -10.77
N LEU A 251 3.73 11.09 -9.85
CA LEU A 251 2.86 12.25 -10.05
C LEU A 251 3.57 13.42 -10.75
N GLY A 252 4.90 13.36 -10.89
CA GLY A 252 5.73 14.46 -11.40
C GLY A 252 5.83 15.63 -10.40
N TRP A 253 5.64 15.37 -9.10
CA TRP A 253 5.63 16.39 -8.06
C TRP A 253 7.02 16.54 -7.45
N ASP A 254 7.92 17.18 -8.20
CA ASP A 254 9.35 17.27 -7.86
C ASP A 254 9.63 17.88 -6.47
N PRO A 255 9.02 19.02 -6.04
CA PRO A 255 9.31 19.58 -4.73
C PRO A 255 9.00 18.65 -3.54
N PRO A 256 7.79 18.07 -3.40
CA PRO A 256 7.53 17.09 -2.34
C PRO A 256 8.29 15.78 -2.55
N TYR A 257 8.54 15.34 -3.79
CA TYR A 257 9.35 14.15 -4.07
C TYR A 257 10.75 14.27 -3.48
N ARG A 258 11.46 15.40 -3.70
CA ARG A 258 12.80 15.63 -3.15
C ARG A 258 12.82 15.60 -1.63
N GLU A 259 11.76 16.12 -1.02
CA GLU A 259 11.61 16.08 0.43
C GLU A 259 11.39 14.65 0.94
N ALA A 260 10.52 13.88 0.28
CA ALA A 260 10.29 12.47 0.60
C ALA A 260 11.56 11.62 0.42
N ALA A 261 12.32 11.87 -0.66
CA ALA A 261 13.59 11.19 -0.93
C ALA A 261 14.63 11.48 0.17
N ARG A 262 14.74 12.74 0.60
CA ARG A 262 15.61 13.12 1.74
C ARG A 262 15.21 12.38 3.01
N LEU A 263 13.92 12.32 3.33
CA LEU A 263 13.42 11.62 4.52
C LEU A 263 13.69 10.11 4.48
N TYR A 264 13.58 9.49 3.30
CA TYR A 264 13.91 8.08 3.10
C TYR A 264 15.39 7.79 3.42
N LEU A 265 16.30 8.60 2.88
CA LEU A 265 17.74 8.49 3.14
C LEU A 265 18.10 8.78 4.60
N GLN A 266 17.47 9.79 5.21
CA GLN A 266 17.68 10.13 6.62
C GLN A 266 17.23 9.03 7.58
N ALA A 267 16.26 8.21 7.17
CA ALA A 267 15.84 7.03 7.91
C ALA A 267 16.80 5.83 7.75
N GLY A 268 17.90 5.99 7.01
CA GLY A 268 18.94 4.97 6.84
C GLY A 268 18.66 3.97 5.70
N TYR A 269 17.63 4.20 4.88
CA TYR A 269 17.31 3.32 3.77
C TYR A 269 18.08 3.70 2.50
N VAL A 270 18.44 2.69 1.71
CA VAL A 270 19.13 2.83 0.42
C VAL A 270 18.18 2.55 -0.74
N ASP A 271 18.49 3.08 -1.91
CA ASP A 271 17.71 2.82 -3.12
C ASP A 271 17.93 1.36 -3.56
N GLU A 272 16.83 0.58 -3.54
CA GLU A 272 16.69 -0.76 -4.10
C GLU A 272 15.95 -0.74 -5.44
#